data_AF-A0A6P3VU14-F1
#
_entry.id   AF-A0A6P3VU14-F1
#
_cell.length_a   1.000
_cell.length_b   1.000
_cell.length_c   1.000
_cell.angle_alpha   90.00
_cell.angle_beta   90.00
_cell.angle_gamma   90.00
#
_symmetry.space_group_name_H-M   'P 1'
#
loop_
_entity.id
_entity.type
_entity.pdbx_description
1 polymer ?
#
loop_
_entity_poly.entity_id
_entity_poly.type
_entity_poly.pdbx_seq_one_letter_code
_entity_poly.pdbx_strand_id
1 'polypeptide(L)'
;MASLNSPLRVCRGILKELRALRGPEYKQTMAYNYVLDQFRKNQVTGERYCRAQQEALHASHSYLCLLSSTRQHMALHNLYHVKGERSREQVAGMVGLRLPTQPGGKGWEK
;
A
#
# COMPACT_ATOMS: atom_id res chain seq x y z
N MET A 1 -7.83 -15.97 -14.89
CA MET A 1 -6.53 -15.80 -14.19
C MET A 1 -6.10 -14.35 -14.37
N ALA A 2 -5.82 -13.62 -13.30
CA ALA A 2 -5.43 -12.21 -13.39
C ALA A 2 -4.23 -12.09 -14.34
N SER A 3 -4.34 -11.24 -15.36
CA SER A 3 -3.21 -10.89 -16.24
C SER A 3 -2.03 -10.48 -15.35
N LEU A 4 -0.96 -11.27 -15.37
CA LEU A 4 0.26 -10.94 -14.65
C LEU A 4 0.76 -9.61 -15.18
N ASN A 5 0.81 -8.59 -14.32
CA ASN A 5 1.34 -7.30 -14.70
C ASN A 5 2.77 -7.47 -15.20
N SER A 6 3.16 -6.65 -16.18
CA SER A 6 4.52 -6.74 -16.71
C SER A 6 5.54 -6.61 -15.56
N PRO A 7 6.65 -7.37 -15.56
CA PRO A 7 7.65 -7.34 -14.49
C PRO A 7 8.11 -5.92 -14.14
N LEU A 8 8.23 -5.05 -15.15
CA LEU A 8 8.57 -3.64 -14.97
C LEU A 8 7.53 -2.85 -14.15
N ARG A 9 6.23 -3.15 -14.30
CA ARG A 9 5.17 -2.52 -13.48
C ARG A 9 5.29 -2.95 -12.02
N VAL A 10 5.56 -4.23 -11.76
CA VAL A 10 5.73 -4.75 -10.40
C VAL A 10 6.97 -4.13 -9.75
N CYS A 11 8.09 -4.10 -10.46
CA CYS A 11 9.32 -3.43 -10.00
C CYS A 11 9.05 -1.96 -9.64
N ARG A 12 8.43 -1.19 -10.55
CA ARG A 12 8.06 0.21 -10.29
C ARG A 12 7.11 0.37 -9.11
N GLY A 13 6.18 -0.58 -8.92
CA GLY A 13 5.29 -0.63 -7.76
C GLY A 13 6.06 -0.78 -6.45
N ILE A 14 6.98 -1.74 -6.39
CA ILE A 14 7.83 -1.95 -5.20
C ILE A 14 8.67 -0.70 -4.91
N LEU A 15 9.30 -0.12 -5.94
CA LEU A 15 10.08 1.12 -5.79
C LEU A 15 9.24 2.31 -5.30
N LYS A 16 7.96 2.38 -5.69
CA LYS A 16 7.02 3.40 -5.20
C LYS A 16 6.73 3.23 -3.72
N GLU A 17 6.51 1.99 -3.25
CA GLU A 17 6.30 1.71 -1.83
C GLU A 17 7.58 1.97 -1.02
N LEU A 18 8.76 1.61 -1.53
CA LEU A 18 10.04 1.95 -0.88
C LEU A 18 10.24 3.47 -0.75
N ARG A 19 9.87 4.23 -1.78
CA ARG A 19 9.89 5.70 -1.73
C ARG A 19 8.91 6.25 -0.70
N ALA A 20 7.72 5.66 -0.57
CA ALA A 20 6.75 6.09 0.45
C ALA A 20 7.28 5.87 1.88
N LEU A 21 8.09 4.82 2.10
CA LEU A 21 8.66 4.51 3.42
C LEU A 21 9.93 5.30 3.76
N ARG A 22 10.81 5.53 2.79
CA ARG A 22 12.16 6.10 3.01
C ARG A 22 12.35 7.49 2.40
N GLY A 23 11.34 8.03 1.71
CA GLY A 23 11.44 9.33 1.05
C GLY A 23 12.41 9.33 -0.14
N PRO A 24 13.06 10.46 -0.46
CA PRO A 24 13.92 10.58 -1.65
C PRO A 24 15.19 9.74 -1.58
N GLU A 25 15.65 9.40 -0.38
CA GLU A 25 16.87 8.61 -0.12
C GLU A 25 16.68 7.10 -0.37
N TYR A 26 15.47 6.66 -0.75
CA TYR A 26 15.18 5.25 -0.99
C TYR A 26 16.16 4.57 -1.98
N LYS A 27 16.74 5.33 -2.91
CA LYS A 27 17.72 4.84 -3.90
C LYS A 27 19.05 4.37 -3.28
N GLN A 28 19.41 4.87 -2.10
CA GLN A 28 20.65 4.51 -1.41
C GLN A 28 20.47 3.27 -0.53
N THR A 29 19.24 2.79 -0.37
CA THR A 29 18.95 1.65 0.49
C THR A 29 19.40 0.33 -0.13
N MET A 30 19.84 -0.61 0.71
CA MET A 30 20.16 -1.98 0.25
C MET A 30 18.95 -2.65 -0.43
N ALA A 31 17.73 -2.38 0.05
CA ALA A 31 16.50 -2.90 -0.53
C ALA A 31 16.32 -2.47 -1.99
N TYR A 32 16.61 -1.21 -2.31
CA TYR A 32 16.54 -0.71 -3.69
C TYR A 32 17.51 -1.45 -4.62
N ASN A 33 18.77 -1.56 -4.21
CA ASN A 33 19.80 -2.24 -4.98
C ASN A 33 19.47 -3.72 -5.18
N TYR A 34 19.01 -4.40 -4.12
CA TYR A 34 18.61 -5.80 -4.18
C TYR A 34 17.44 -6.03 -5.13
N VAL A 35 16.37 -5.23 -5.05
CA VAL A 35 15.21 -5.37 -5.95
C VAL A 35 15.63 -5.20 -7.41
N LEU A 36 16.42 -4.16 -7.73
CA LEU A 36 16.87 -3.96 -9.12
C LEU A 36 17.75 -5.11 -9.62
N ASP A 37 18.65 -5.62 -8.78
CA ASP A 37 19.51 -6.76 -9.12
C ASP A 37 18.68 -8.03 -9.40
N GLN A 38 17.68 -8.34 -8.57
CA GLN A 38 16.79 -9.48 -8.79
C GLN A 38 15.99 -9.37 -10.09
N PHE A 39 15.48 -8.19 -10.43
CA PHE A 39 14.74 -8.00 -11.67
C PHE A 39 15.63 -8.06 -12.92
N ARG A 40 16.89 -7.61 -12.83
CA ARG A 40 17.88 -7.70 -13.93
C ARG A 40 18.33 -9.13 -14.16
N LYS A 41 18.62 -9.88 -13.09
CA LYS A 41 19.00 -11.30 -13.16
C LYS A 41 17.93 -12.16 -13.85
N ASN A 42 16.66 -11.80 -13.69
CA ASN A 42 15.52 -12.52 -14.27
C ASN A 42 14.98 -11.89 -15.58
N GLN A 43 15.70 -10.94 -16.19
CA GLN A 43 15.24 -10.21 -17.39
C GLN A 43 15.43 -10.99 -18.70
N VAL A 44 16.44 -11.86 -18.79
CA VAL A 44 16.78 -12.59 -20.03
C VAL A 44 17.10 -14.05 -19.73
N THR A 45 16.16 -14.94 -20.05
CA THR A 45 16.42 -16.38 -20.21
C THR A 45 15.52 -16.94 -21.31
N GLY A 46 16.04 -17.01 -22.56
CA GLY A 46 15.49 -17.89 -23.60
C GLY A 46 15.88 -19.34 -23.26
N GLU A 47 15.15 -20.40 -23.63
CA GLU A 47 14.02 -20.56 -24.56
C GLU A 47 13.03 -21.56 -23.91
N ARG A 48 11.72 -21.32 -24.01
CA ARG A 48 10.61 -22.05 -23.32
C ARG A 48 10.42 -21.72 -21.83
N TYR A 49 9.92 -20.51 -21.55
CA TYR A 49 9.27 -20.11 -20.28
C TYR A 49 9.94 -20.63 -19.00
N CYS A 50 11.07 -20.01 -18.60
CA CYS A 50 11.72 -20.30 -17.33
C CYS A 50 10.73 -20.13 -16.16
N ARG A 51 10.33 -21.25 -15.53
CA ARG A 51 9.55 -21.28 -14.28
C ARG A 51 10.10 -20.33 -13.22
N ALA A 52 11.43 -20.20 -13.16
CA ALA A 52 12.13 -19.27 -12.27
C ALA A 52 11.70 -17.80 -12.47
N GLN A 53 11.47 -17.36 -13.71
CA GLN A 53 11.01 -15.99 -13.98
C GLN A 53 9.57 -15.78 -13.48
N GLN A 54 8.69 -16.76 -13.72
CA GLN A 54 7.30 -16.71 -13.26
C GLN A 54 7.23 -16.75 -11.73
N GLU A 55 8.06 -17.57 -11.10
CA GLU A 55 8.18 -17.67 -9.64
C GLU A 55 8.72 -16.36 -9.04
N ALA A 56 9.78 -15.79 -9.62
CA ALA A 56 10.32 -14.50 -9.20
C ALA A 56 9.29 -13.36 -9.37
N LEU A 57 8.52 -13.37 -10.46
CA LEU A 57 7.44 -12.41 -10.69
C LEU A 57 6.31 -12.59 -9.66
N HIS A 58 5.92 -13.84 -9.37
CA HIS A 58 4.90 -14.15 -8.37
C HIS A 58 5.35 -13.70 -6.97
N ALA A 59 6.58 -14.03 -6.57
CA ALA A 59 7.17 -13.58 -5.31
C ALA A 59 7.21 -12.04 -5.21
N SER A 60 7.58 -11.38 -6.30
CA SER A 60 7.57 -9.90 -6.38
C SER A 60 6.17 -9.31 -6.23
N HIS A 61 5.15 -9.96 -6.80
CA HIS A 61 3.75 -9.58 -6.63
C HIS A 61 3.29 -9.72 -5.19
N SER A 62 3.59 -10.85 -4.56
CA SER A 62 3.27 -11.10 -3.15
C SER A 62 3.95 -10.08 -2.24
N TYR A 63 5.21 -9.74 -2.52
CA TYR A 63 5.94 -8.72 -1.78
C TYR A 63 5.34 -7.32 -1.96
N LEU A 64 4.97 -6.94 -3.20
CA LEU A 64 4.28 -5.68 -3.45
C LEU A 64 2.93 -5.60 -2.71
N CYS A 65 2.17 -6.70 -2.74
CA CYS A 65 0.91 -6.81 -2.00
C CYS A 65 1.12 -6.58 -0.50
N LEU A 66 2.11 -7.25 0.09
CA LEU A 66 2.48 -7.08 1.50
C LEU A 66 2.81 -5.62 1.83
N LEU A 67 3.69 -4.98 1.05
CA LEU A 67 4.08 -3.58 1.27
C LEU A 67 2.88 -2.63 1.19
N SER A 68 2.07 -2.76 0.14
CA SER A 68 0.90 -1.92 -0.06
C SER A 68 -0.16 -2.11 1.04
N SER A 69 -0.43 -3.36 1.43
CA SER A 69 -1.36 -3.72 2.50
C SER A 69 -0.88 -3.19 3.84
N THR A 70 0.43 -3.27 4.12
CA THR A 70 1.01 -2.74 5.37
C THR A 70 0.84 -1.22 5.45
N ARG A 71 1.10 -0.50 4.36
CA ARG A 71 0.90 0.96 4.32
C ARG A 71 -0.56 1.34 4.50
N GLN A 72 -1.47 0.64 3.84
CA GLN A 72 -2.92 0.86 4.00
C GLN A 72 -3.39 0.54 5.42
N HIS A 73 -2.91 -0.57 5.98
CA HIS A 73 -3.19 -0.97 7.36
C HIS A 73 -2.73 0.10 8.34
N MET A 74 -1.52 0.65 8.19
CA MET A 74 -1.06 1.76 9.05
C MET A 74 -1.92 3.00 8.91
N ALA A 75 -2.36 3.36 7.69
CA ALA A 75 -3.25 4.49 7.48
C ALA A 75 -4.61 4.29 8.17
N LEU A 76 -5.20 3.09 8.04
CA LEU A 76 -6.45 2.71 8.70
C LEU A 76 -6.28 2.67 10.22
N HIS A 77 -5.19 2.10 10.71
CA HIS A 77 -4.87 2.05 12.12
C HIS A 77 -4.76 3.48 12.67
N ASN A 78 -4.01 4.37 12.03
CA ASN A 78 -3.90 5.75 12.48
C ASN A 78 -5.23 6.51 12.43
N LEU A 79 -6.11 6.19 11.47
CA LEU A 79 -7.41 6.83 11.35
C LEU A 79 -8.42 6.31 12.37
N TYR A 80 -8.44 5.01 12.67
CA TYR A 80 -9.50 4.38 13.45
C TYR A 80 -9.06 3.94 14.85
N HIS A 81 -7.79 3.62 15.07
CA HIS A 81 -7.29 3.23 16.37
C HIS A 81 -7.12 4.45 17.29
N VAL A 82 -7.67 4.36 18.49
CA VAL A 82 -7.43 5.31 19.59
C VAL A 82 -7.17 4.52 20.85
N LYS A 83 -6.29 5.06 21.70
CA LYS A 83 -6.07 4.56 23.05
C LYS A 83 -7.22 5.04 23.94
N GLY A 84 -8.31 4.25 23.98
CA GLY A 84 -9.51 4.55 24.75
C GLY A 84 -10.72 4.89 23.88
N GLU A 85 -11.69 5.60 24.45
CA GLU A 85 -12.93 5.97 23.77
C GLU A 85 -12.82 7.36 23.11
N ARG A 86 -13.42 7.50 21.93
CA ARG A 86 -13.59 8.80 21.26
C ARG A 86 -14.91 9.45 21.69
N SER A 87 -14.96 10.77 21.65
CA SER A 87 -16.22 11.48 21.90
C SER A 87 -17.24 11.21 20.79
N ARG A 88 -18.54 11.28 21.12
CA ARG A 88 -19.64 11.12 20.16
C ARG A 88 -19.56 12.08 18.96
N GLU A 89 -19.08 13.31 19.18
CA GLU A 89 -18.85 14.31 18.13
C GLU A 89 -17.76 13.86 17.16
N GLN A 90 -16.64 13.36 17.70
CA GLN A 90 -15.50 12.88 16.92
C GLN A 90 -15.88 11.64 16.10
N VAL A 91 -16.65 10.72 16.68
CA VAL A 91 -17.14 9.52 15.98
C VAL A 91 -18.10 9.89 14.86
N ALA A 92 -19.04 10.80 15.10
CA ALA A 92 -19.93 11.31 14.05
C ALA A 92 -19.13 11.94 12.91
N GLY A 93 -18.13 12.79 13.23
CA GLY A 93 -17.29 13.43 12.24
C GLY A 93 -16.50 12.46 11.36
N MET A 94 -15.98 11.35 11.91
CA MET A 94 -15.22 10.35 11.15
C MET A 94 -16.03 9.67 10.04
N VAL A 95 -17.34 9.50 10.25
CA VAL A 95 -18.25 8.90 9.26
C VAL A 95 -18.96 9.96 8.39
N GLY A 96 -18.56 11.23 8.50
CA GLY A 96 -19.17 12.34 7.76
C GLY A 96 -20.52 12.81 8.30
N LEU A 97 -20.86 12.45 9.55
CA LEU A 97 -22.07 12.87 10.24
C LEU A 97 -21.78 14.04 11.20
N ARG A 98 -22.84 14.73 11.62
CA ARG A 98 -22.79 15.77 12.65
C ARG A 98 -23.81 15.45 13.74
N LEU A 99 -23.52 15.86 14.97
CA LEU A 99 -24.51 15.76 16.04
C LEU A 99 -25.60 16.81 15.87
N PRO A 100 -26.87 16.48 16.17
CA PRO A 100 -27.96 17.43 16.14
C PRO A 100 -27.79 18.46 17.27
N THR A 101 -28.01 19.74 16.96
CA THR A 101 -27.95 20.83 17.95
C THR A 101 -29.21 20.90 18.81
N GLN A 102 -30.34 20.38 18.31
CA GLN A 102 -31.62 20.38 19.02
C GLN A 102 -32.23 18.96 19.08
N PRO A 103 -32.80 18.55 20.23
CA PRO A 103 -33.59 17.32 20.31
C PRO A 103 -34.75 17.38 19.31
N GLY A 104 -34.87 16.36 18.44
CA GLY A 104 -35.83 16.32 17.33
C GLY A 104 -35.23 16.54 15.94
N GLY A 105 -33.90 16.64 15.80
CA GLY A 105 -33.21 16.56 14.50
C GLY A 105 -33.25 17.83 13.65
N LYS A 106 -33.70 18.95 14.20
CA LYS A 106 -33.67 20.28 13.57
C LYS A 106 -32.42 21.05 13.99
N GLY A 107 -31.87 21.90 13.11
CA GLY A 107 -30.70 22.75 13.41
C GLY A 107 -29.44 22.53 12.55
N TRP A 108 -29.56 22.06 11.31
CA TRP A 108 -28.43 21.90 10.36
C TRP A 108 -28.05 23.21 9.64
N GLU A 109 -28.81 24.29 9.85
CA GLU A 109 -28.59 25.61 9.27
C GLU A 109 -27.50 26.35 10.06
N LYS A 110 -26.23 26.14 9.67
CA LYS A 110 -25.12 27.10 9.78
C LYS A 110 -23.89 26.58 9.04
#